data_AF-A0A2S6NAU3-F1
#
_entry.id   AF-A0A2S6NAU3-F1
#
_cell.length_a   1.000
_cell.length_b   1.000
_cell.length_c   1.000
_cell.angle_alpha   90.00
_cell.angle_beta   90.00
_cell.angle_gamma   90.00
#
_symmetry.space_group_name_H-M   'P 1'
#
loop_
_entity.id
_entity.type
_entity.pdbx_description
1 polymer ?
#
loop_
_entity_poly.entity_id
_entity_poly.type
_entity_poly.pdbx_seq_one_letter_code
_entity_poly.pdbx_strand_id
1 'polypeptide(L)'
;MSNSTLEATKSGTKKSDAETGAGGIAVDRLRSLVERIERLEEERKALGSDIKDIYAEAKSAGFDVVVIRQLIKIRKREPAEVEEEETLLDIYRRALGM
;
A
#
# COMPACT_ATOMS: atom_id res chain seq x y z
N MET A 1 -47.57 -10.06 61.26
CA MET A 1 -47.31 -11.16 60.30
C MET A 1 -46.13 -10.73 59.44
N SER A 2 -45.01 -11.40 59.60
CA SER A 2 -43.74 -11.12 58.91
C SER A 2 -43.57 -12.06 57.71
N ASN A 3 -43.03 -11.54 56.61
CA ASN A 3 -42.21 -12.23 55.59
C ASN A 3 -41.64 -11.07 54.74
N SER A 4 -40.34 -10.72 54.74
CA SER A 4 -39.12 -11.51 54.47
C SER A 4 -39.27 -12.42 53.26
N THR A 5 -38.73 -12.01 52.11
CA THR A 5 -37.56 -12.66 51.48
C THR A 5 -37.20 -11.92 50.19
N LEU A 6 -35.96 -11.45 50.14
CA LEU A 6 -35.24 -10.99 48.95
C LEU A 6 -35.10 -12.13 47.94
N GLU A 7 -35.24 -11.85 46.65
CA GLU A 7 -34.56 -12.58 45.58
C GLU A 7 -34.16 -11.56 44.51
N ALA A 8 -32.87 -11.25 44.49
CA ALA A 8 -32.23 -10.58 43.38
C ALA A 8 -32.04 -11.59 42.24
N THR A 9 -32.50 -11.29 41.04
CA THR A 9 -31.91 -11.85 39.82
C THR A 9 -31.56 -10.73 38.86
N LYS A 10 -30.24 -10.55 38.75
CA LYS A 10 -29.53 -9.78 37.74
C LYS A 10 -29.62 -10.52 36.40
N SER A 11 -29.45 -9.76 35.33
CA SER A 11 -28.97 -10.18 33.99
C SER A 11 -30.03 -10.15 32.90
N GLY A 12 -29.74 -9.34 31.90
CA GLY A 12 -30.54 -9.26 30.68
C GLY A 12 -30.75 -7.83 30.20
N THR A 13 -29.72 -6.96 30.22
CA THR A 13 -29.68 -5.84 29.28
C THR A 13 -29.60 -6.45 27.89
N LYS A 14 -30.77 -6.82 27.36
CA LYS A 14 -30.99 -7.17 25.97
C LYS A 14 -30.60 -5.92 25.19
N LYS A 15 -29.36 -5.90 24.70
CA LYS A 15 -28.90 -4.93 23.71
C LYS A 15 -29.98 -4.93 22.63
N SER A 16 -30.69 -3.81 22.54
CA SER A 16 -31.72 -3.62 21.55
C SER A 16 -31.06 -3.68 20.19
N ASP A 17 -31.25 -4.81 19.52
CA ASP A 17 -31.21 -4.92 18.07
C ASP A 17 -32.27 -3.96 17.52
N ALA A 18 -31.92 -2.68 17.43
CA ALA A 18 -32.78 -1.62 16.95
C ALA A 18 -31.98 -0.73 16.00
N GLU A 19 -32.25 -0.96 14.72
CA GLU A 19 -32.34 0.08 13.70
C GLU A 19 -31.06 0.84 13.32
N THR A 20 -30.32 0.25 12.37
CA THR A 20 -29.71 1.06 11.32
C THR A 20 -29.62 0.26 10.03
N GLY A 21 -30.77 0.05 9.37
CA GLY A 21 -30.86 -0.67 8.08
C GLY A 21 -29.98 -0.08 6.97
N ALA A 22 -29.54 1.18 7.10
CA ALA A 22 -28.53 1.80 6.24
C ALA A 22 -27.15 1.95 6.92
N GLY A 23 -27.10 2.21 8.23
CA GLY A 23 -25.85 2.43 8.97
C GLY A 23 -25.05 1.14 9.20
N GLY A 24 -25.71 0.00 9.45
CA GLY A 24 -25.04 -1.29 9.58
C GLY A 24 -24.42 -1.75 8.26
N ILE A 25 -25.16 -1.63 7.15
CA ILE A 25 -24.67 -1.96 5.81
C ILE A 25 -23.50 -1.05 5.41
N ALA A 26 -23.58 0.25 5.73
CA ALA A 26 -22.48 1.19 5.47
C ALA A 26 -21.22 0.85 6.29
N VAL A 27 -21.38 0.41 7.54
CA VAL A 27 -20.27 -0.01 8.41
C VAL A 27 -19.63 -1.31 7.91
N ASP A 28 -20.42 -2.30 7.49
CA ASP A 28 -19.87 -3.56 6.98
C ASP A 28 -19.15 -3.38 5.64
N ARG A 29 -19.68 -2.51 4.77
CA ARG A 29 -18.99 -2.13 3.52
C ARG A 29 -17.68 -1.41 3.80
N LEU A 30 -17.67 -0.48 4.76
CA LEU A 30 -16.44 0.22 5.17
C LEU A 30 -15.41 -0.75 5.74
N ARG A 31 -15.82 -1.68 6.62
CA ARG A 31 -14.94 -2.71 7.18
C ARG A 31 -14.29 -3.55 6.07
N SER A 32 -15.10 -4.02 5.11
CA SER A 32 -14.59 -4.79 3.97
C SER A 32 -13.59 -4.01 3.11
N LEU A 33 -13.80 -2.70 2.90
CA LEU A 33 -12.86 -1.87 2.17
C LEU A 33 -11.54 -1.71 2.92
N VAL A 34 -11.60 -1.46 4.24
CA VAL A 34 -10.40 -1.31 5.09
C VAL A 34 -9.58 -2.59 5.10
N GLU A 35 -10.19 -3.74 5.39
CA GLU A 35 -9.49 -5.03 5.42
C GLU A 35 -8.81 -5.36 4.08
N ARG A 36 -9.47 -5.06 2.96
CA ARG A 36 -8.90 -5.25 1.62
C ARG A 36 -7.71 -4.32 1.37
N ILE A 37 -7.77 -3.07 1.83
CA ILE A 37 -6.67 -2.12 1.71
C ILE A 37 -5.49 -2.56 2.58
N GLU A 38 -5.73 -2.94 3.85
CA GLU A 38 -4.68 -3.38 4.77
C GLU A 38 -3.93 -4.59 4.23
N ARG A 39 -4.64 -5.58 3.66
CA ARG A 39 -3.97 -6.70 2.99
C ARG A 39 -3.10 -6.24 1.82
N LEU A 40 -3.58 -5.32 0.98
CA LEU A 40 -2.79 -4.79 -0.14
C LEU A 40 -1.59 -3.94 0.33
N GLU A 41 -1.71 -3.25 1.47
CA GLU A 41 -0.61 -2.53 2.12
C GLU A 41 0.49 -3.49 2.60
N GLU A 42 0.11 -4.60 3.21
CA GLU A 42 1.02 -5.66 3.63
C GLU A 42 1.73 -6.31 2.44
N GLU A 43 0.99 -6.67 1.39
CA GLU A 43 1.54 -7.20 0.13
C GLU A 43 2.52 -6.20 -0.50
N ARG A 44 2.17 -4.91 -0.55
CA ARG A 44 3.06 -3.88 -1.09
C ARG A 44 4.33 -3.72 -0.24
N LYS A 45 4.23 -3.83 1.08
CA LYS A 45 5.38 -3.77 1.98
C LYS A 45 6.32 -4.96 1.76
N ALA A 46 5.77 -6.17 1.60
CA ALA A 46 6.54 -7.37 1.29
C ALA A 46 7.29 -7.21 -0.05
N LEU A 47 6.57 -6.83 -1.12
CA LEU A 47 7.18 -6.55 -2.43
C LEU A 47 8.26 -5.46 -2.35
N GLY A 48 8.02 -4.43 -1.54
CA GLY A 48 9.00 -3.37 -1.30
C GLY A 48 10.26 -3.86 -0.57
N SER A 49 10.15 -4.89 0.27
CA SER A 49 11.31 -5.56 0.88
C SER A 49 12.08 -6.36 -0.16
N ASP A 50 11.39 -7.19 -0.93
CA ASP A 50 12.00 -8.03 -1.97
C ASP A 50 12.78 -7.18 -2.99
N ILE A 51 12.21 -6.04 -3.42
CA ILE A 51 12.90 -5.09 -4.30
C ILE A 51 14.18 -4.53 -3.67
N LYS A 52 14.18 -4.25 -2.36
CA LYS A 52 15.38 -3.76 -1.66
C LYS A 52 16.46 -4.84 -1.61
N ASP A 53 16.07 -6.09 -1.37
CA ASP A 53 16.99 -7.22 -1.31
C ASP A 53 17.65 -7.45 -2.68
N ILE A 54 16.89 -7.34 -3.78
CA ILE A 54 17.44 -7.39 -5.15
C ILE A 54 18.43 -6.24 -5.40
N TYR A 55 18.15 -5.01 -4.95
CA TYR A 55 19.12 -3.92 -5.06
C TYR A 55 20.38 -4.16 -4.22
N ALA A 56 20.26 -4.80 -3.05
CA ALA A 56 21.39 -5.16 -2.21
C ALA A 56 22.24 -6.27 -2.85
N GLU A 57 21.61 -7.25 -3.49
CA GLU A 57 22.26 -8.28 -4.29
C GLU A 57 23.03 -7.64 -5.46
N ALA A 58 22.38 -6.76 -6.23
CA ALA A 58 23.02 -6.04 -7.34
C ALA A 58 24.26 -5.25 -6.88
N LYS A 59 24.17 -4.58 -5.73
CA LYS A 59 25.32 -3.89 -5.12
C LYS A 59 26.44 -4.86 -4.76
N SER A 60 26.10 -6.01 -4.18
CA SER A 60 27.08 -7.03 -3.78
C SER A 60 27.74 -7.70 -4.99
N ALA A 61 27.03 -7.80 -6.10
CA ALA A 61 27.54 -8.25 -7.39
C ALA A 61 28.40 -7.19 -8.13
N GLY A 62 28.54 -5.97 -7.57
CA GLY A 62 29.38 -4.91 -8.11
C GLY A 62 28.69 -3.92 -9.04
N PHE A 63 27.36 -3.94 -9.16
CA PHE A 63 26.62 -2.98 -9.98
C PHE A 63 26.32 -1.67 -9.23
N ASP A 64 26.29 -0.56 -9.97
CA ASP A 64 25.82 0.72 -9.44
C ASP A 64 24.28 0.75 -9.39
N VAL A 65 23.75 0.72 -8.17
CA VAL A 65 22.31 0.74 -7.89
C VAL A 65 21.63 2.02 -8.39
N VAL A 66 22.33 3.17 -8.40
CA VAL A 66 21.80 4.44 -8.92
C VAL A 66 21.55 4.33 -10.42
N VAL A 67 22.53 3.77 -11.16
CA VAL A 67 22.41 3.56 -12.61
C VAL A 67 21.31 2.55 -12.91
N ILE A 68 21.19 1.45 -12.16
CA ILE A 68 20.08 0.48 -12.33
C ILE A 68 18.72 1.17 -12.14
N ARG A 69 18.56 2.04 -11.13
CA ARG A 69 17.31 2.79 -10.92
C ARG A 69 17.00 3.72 -12.09
N GLN A 70 18.01 4.37 -12.67
CA GLN A 70 17.83 5.17 -13.88
C GLN A 70 17.40 4.30 -15.06
N LEU A 71 18.06 3.16 -15.27
CA LEU A 71 17.71 2.21 -16.31
C LEU A 71 16.26 1.72 -16.20
N ILE A 72 15.78 1.38 -14.99
CA ILE A 72 14.38 0.98 -14.76
C ILE A 72 13.42 2.13 -15.11
N LYS A 73 13.76 3.39 -14.83
CA LYS A 73 12.93 4.54 -15.20
C LYS A 73 12.86 4.72 -16.72
N ILE A 74 14.00 4.62 -17.40
CA ILE A 74 14.08 4.71 -18.87
C ILE A 74 13.23 3.60 -19.51
N ARG A 75 13.35 2.36 -19.01
CA ARG A 75 12.58 1.20 -19.51
C ARG A 75 11.06 1.29 -19.35
N LYS A 76 10.54 2.25 -18.58
CA LYS A 76 9.11 2.48 -18.41
C LYS A 76 8.54 3.48 -19.41
N ARG A 77 9.38 4.13 -20.20
CA ARG A 77 9.00 5.14 -21.18
C ARG A 77 8.85 4.52 -22.57
N GLU A 78 8.23 5.27 -23.47
CA GLU A 78 8.09 4.87 -24.87
C GLU A 78 9.48 4.93 -25.57
N PRO A 79 9.86 3.92 -26.37
CA PRO A 79 11.20 3.87 -26.95
C PRO A 79 11.59 5.05 -27.85
N ALA A 80 10.67 5.56 -28.67
CA ALA A 80 10.95 6.70 -29.54
C ALA A 80 11.14 8.01 -28.75
N GLU A 81 10.36 8.24 -27.69
CA GLU A 81 10.55 9.37 -26.77
C GLU A 81 11.94 9.34 -26.11
N VAL A 82 12.42 8.15 -25.73
CA VAL A 82 13.77 7.98 -25.15
C VAL A 82 14.84 8.28 -26.19
N GLU A 83 14.71 7.74 -27.40
CA GLU A 83 15.67 7.95 -28.49
C GLU A 83 15.77 9.42 -28.91
N GLU A 84 14.62 10.11 -28.99
CA GLU A 84 14.57 11.54 -29.30
C GLU A 84 15.28 12.37 -28.22
N GLU A 85 15.01 12.11 -26.94
CA GLU A 85 15.66 12.82 -25.84
C GLU A 85 17.16 12.55 -25.79
N GLU A 86 17.60 11.29 -25.99
CA GLU A 86 19.01 10.93 -26.02
C GLU A 86 19.74 11.65 -27.17
N THR A 87 19.12 11.74 -28.34
CA THR A 87 19.65 12.47 -29.50
C THR A 87 19.82 13.96 -29.18
N LEU A 88 18.80 14.60 -28.60
CA LEU A 88 18.86 16.01 -28.23
C LEU A 88 19.91 16.27 -27.15
N LEU A 89 19.98 15.40 -26.14
CA LEU A 89 20.96 15.52 -25.05
C LEU A 89 22.39 15.44 -25.57
N ASP A 90 22.65 14.53 -26.51
CA ASP A 90 23.94 14.36 -27.17
C ASP A 90 24.33 15.60 -28.01
N ILE A 91 23.38 16.17 -28.76
CA ILE A 91 23.59 17.45 -29.47
C ILE A 91 23.97 18.57 -28.49
N TYR A 92 23.24 18.69 -27.38
CA TYR A 92 23.51 19.75 -26.39
C TYR A 92 24.83 19.55 -25.65
N ARG A 93 25.22 18.31 -25.34
CA ARG A 93 26.53 18.00 -24.75
C ARG A 93 27.67 18.43 -25.67
N ARG A 94 27.60 18.09 -26.96
CA ARG A 94 28.58 18.53 -27.96
C ARG A 94 28.67 20.05 -28.06
N ALA A 95 27.52 20.74 -28.06
CA ALA A 95 27.48 22.20 -28.09
C ALA A 95 28.15 22.85 -26.86
N LEU A 96 28.10 22.18 -25.71
CA LEU A 96 28.73 22.62 -24.46
C LEU A 96 30.17 22.10 -24.29
N GLY A 97 30.68 21.26 -25.21
CA GLY A 97 32.01 20.65 -25.10
C GLY A 97 32.14 19.62 -23.98
N MET A 98 31.04 18.95 -23.61
CA MET A 98 31.01 17.86 -22.63
C MET A 98 31.03 16.48 -23.29
#